data_AF-A0A536VWR3-F1
#
_entry.id   AF-A0A536VWR3-F1
#
_cell.length_a   1.000
_cell.length_b   1.000
_cell.length_c   1.000
_cell.angle_alpha   90.00
_cell.angle_beta   90.00
_cell.angle_gamma   90.00
#
_symmetry.space_group_name_H-M   'P 1'
#
loop_
_entity.id
_entity.type
_entity.pdbx_description
1 polymer ?
#
loop_
_entity_poly.entity_id
_entity_poly.type
_entity_poly.pdbx_seq_one_letter_code
_entity_poly.pdbx_strand_id
1 'polypeptide(L)'
;MTIKVPLLAVLAAASSLVATEPVSAHGFAGKRFFPATLATDDPFVADELSLPTIAYSKQPASEESPATRETDFSIDVSKRVTENLGIGLGATYKRLRPDEGETRRGFDNLAASVKYKFYQSDAHETLLFFFGKGFGDLPAEAKFLRPFAVTGLVGVGIPSRAGTTTVNDEGELSVERHPHTLEWGFAIEYSLPYLQAFVQDVGLREPFNRMIPVVEFAMSTALDRGASGTTGTVNPGIIWAGQYVQLAVEAVIPVNSRSGSHVGWIAQLHFFLDDLFPTTIGRPILANEFGK
;
A
#
# COMPACT_ATOMS: atom_id res chain seq x y z
N MET A 1 -51.46 -14.67 -53.86
CA MET A 1 -50.75 -15.69 -53.04
C MET A 1 -49.30 -15.65 -53.48
N THR A 2 -48.50 -14.84 -52.79
CA THR A 2 -47.16 -14.44 -53.24
C THR A 2 -46.20 -14.73 -52.09
N ILE A 3 -45.38 -15.76 -52.28
CA ILE A 3 -44.36 -16.19 -51.32
C ILE A 3 -43.20 -15.20 -51.42
N LYS A 4 -42.88 -14.52 -50.32
CA LYS A 4 -41.62 -13.79 -50.15
C LYS A 4 -40.73 -14.61 -49.21
N VAL A 5 -39.61 -15.08 -49.72
CA VAL A 5 -38.49 -15.61 -48.94
C VAL A 5 -37.73 -14.42 -48.34
N PRO A 6 -37.38 -14.40 -47.04
CA PRO A 6 -36.29 -13.59 -46.56
C PRO A 6 -35.05 -14.46 -46.31
N LEU A 7 -34.03 -14.14 -47.09
CA LEU A 7 -32.63 -14.40 -46.89
C LEU A 7 -32.20 -13.85 -45.51
N LEU A 8 -32.07 -14.71 -44.49
CA LEU A 8 -31.46 -14.33 -43.21
C LEU A 8 -30.81 -15.58 -42.56
N ALA A 9 -29.70 -16.04 -43.13
CA ALA A 9 -28.97 -17.18 -42.59
C ALA A 9 -27.47 -17.13 -42.91
N VAL A 10 -26.81 -15.98 -42.72
CA VAL A 10 -25.34 -15.91 -42.57
C VAL A 10 -25.03 -14.69 -41.71
N LEU A 11 -24.51 -14.90 -40.50
CA LEU A 11 -23.86 -13.98 -39.54
C LEU A 11 -24.34 -14.23 -38.09
N ALA A 12 -24.14 -15.46 -37.61
CA ALA A 12 -24.19 -15.78 -36.17
C ALA A 12 -23.09 -16.79 -35.81
N ALA A 13 -21.91 -16.63 -36.41
CA ALA A 13 -20.72 -17.45 -36.12
C ALA A 13 -19.46 -16.58 -36.19
N ALA A 14 -19.48 -15.48 -35.45
CA ALA A 14 -18.30 -14.69 -35.11
C ALA A 14 -18.44 -14.18 -33.68
N SER A 15 -18.86 -15.05 -32.75
CA SER A 15 -18.55 -14.85 -31.34
C SER A 15 -17.07 -15.15 -31.20
N SER A 16 -16.29 -14.08 -31.39
CA SER A 16 -14.90 -13.93 -31.05
C SER A 16 -14.47 -14.88 -29.92
N LEU A 17 -13.61 -15.85 -30.25
CA LEU A 17 -12.54 -16.21 -29.33
C LEU A 17 -11.73 -14.93 -29.10
N VAL A 18 -12.15 -14.13 -28.13
CA VAL A 18 -11.21 -13.23 -27.47
C VAL A 18 -10.38 -14.18 -26.62
N ALA A 19 -9.21 -14.55 -27.13
CA ALA A 19 -8.13 -14.95 -26.25
C ALA A 19 -7.94 -13.77 -25.30
N THR A 20 -8.41 -13.92 -24.06
CA THR A 20 -7.99 -13.04 -22.99
C THR A 20 -6.51 -13.32 -22.80
N GLU A 21 -5.67 -12.64 -23.57
CA GLU A 21 -4.30 -12.38 -23.16
C GLU A 21 -4.38 -11.95 -21.68
N PRO A 22 -3.56 -12.49 -20.78
CA PRO A 22 -3.53 -12.00 -19.42
C PRO A 22 -3.10 -10.54 -19.52
N VAL A 23 -4.08 -9.63 -19.48
CA VAL A 23 -3.84 -8.30 -18.96
C VAL A 23 -3.20 -8.57 -17.62
N SER A 24 -1.93 -8.19 -17.48
CA SER A 24 -1.17 -8.30 -16.25
C SER A 24 -1.96 -7.56 -15.19
N ALA A 25 -2.84 -8.28 -14.50
CA ALA A 25 -3.75 -7.69 -13.54
C ALA A 25 -2.91 -7.09 -12.42
N HIS A 26 -3.26 -5.88 -12.05
CA HIS A 26 -2.62 -5.11 -11.01
C HIS A 26 -2.46 -5.95 -9.72
N GLY A 27 -1.27 -5.94 -9.11
CA GLY A 27 -1.06 -6.57 -7.81
C GLY A 27 -1.12 -8.11 -7.80
N PHE A 28 -1.13 -8.81 -8.94
CA PHE A 28 -1.21 -10.27 -8.97
C PHE A 28 0.15 -10.98 -9.10
N ALA A 29 0.34 -12.06 -8.33
CA ALA A 29 1.27 -13.14 -8.65
C ALA A 29 0.51 -14.47 -8.72
N GLY A 30 0.40 -15.02 -9.94
CA GLY A 30 -0.43 -16.20 -10.20
C GLY A 30 -1.91 -15.94 -9.91
N LYS A 31 -2.49 -16.72 -9.00
CA LYS A 31 -3.91 -16.59 -8.59
C LYS A 31 -4.13 -15.55 -7.50
N ARG A 32 -3.06 -15.03 -6.90
CA ARG A 32 -3.15 -14.19 -5.72
C ARG A 32 -3.03 -12.73 -6.06
N PHE A 33 -4.00 -11.96 -5.59
CA PHE A 33 -3.92 -10.52 -5.45
C PHE A 33 -3.21 -10.18 -4.12
N PHE A 34 -2.21 -9.31 -4.18
CA PHE A 34 -1.65 -8.63 -3.02
C PHE A 34 -2.18 -7.19 -3.02
N PRO A 35 -2.91 -6.78 -1.97
CA PRO A 35 -3.45 -5.44 -1.87
C PRO A 35 -2.36 -4.41 -1.58
N ALA A 36 -2.63 -3.16 -1.94
CA ALA A 36 -1.85 -2.03 -1.47
C ALA A 36 -2.00 -1.90 0.06
N THR A 37 -0.91 -1.98 0.80
CA THR A 37 -0.89 -1.77 2.25
C THR A 37 -0.83 -0.27 2.59
N LEU A 38 -1.32 0.11 3.78
CA LEU A 38 -1.52 1.53 4.14
C LEU A 38 -0.34 2.12 4.88
N ALA A 39 0.28 1.36 5.76
CA ALA A 39 1.42 1.77 6.57
C ALA A 39 2.72 1.11 6.13
N THR A 40 2.65 -0.06 5.50
CA THR A 40 3.74 -0.62 4.71
C THR A 40 3.60 -0.22 3.24
N ASP A 41 4.72 -0.01 2.55
CA ASP A 41 4.73 0.40 1.14
C ASP A 41 4.19 -0.72 0.23
N ASP A 42 3.56 -0.35 -0.90
CA ASP A 42 2.94 -1.30 -1.83
C ASP A 42 3.98 -2.30 -2.39
N PRO A 43 3.71 -3.63 -2.33
CA PRO A 43 4.64 -4.66 -2.80
C PRO A 43 4.87 -4.70 -4.32
N PHE A 44 4.06 -4.00 -5.12
CA PHE A 44 4.14 -3.97 -6.58
C PHE A 44 4.71 -2.66 -7.15
N VAL A 45 5.24 -2.80 -8.37
CA VAL A 45 5.57 -1.68 -9.25
C VAL A 45 4.38 -1.48 -10.18
N ALA A 46 3.55 -0.46 -9.91
CA ALA A 46 2.34 -0.22 -10.69
C ALA A 46 1.98 1.27 -10.83
N ASP A 47 0.99 1.53 -11.70
CA ASP A 47 0.43 2.86 -11.93
C ASP A 47 -0.78 3.06 -11.02
N GLU A 48 -0.67 3.96 -10.04
CA GLU A 48 -1.63 4.06 -8.93
C GLU A 48 -1.87 5.50 -8.50
N LEU A 49 -3.03 5.74 -7.92
CA LEU A 49 -3.36 6.97 -7.21
C LEU A 49 -4.04 6.65 -5.89
N SER A 50 -3.43 7.06 -4.78
CA SER A 50 -4.07 7.08 -3.46
C SER A 50 -4.58 8.48 -3.18
N LEU A 51 -5.91 8.63 -3.13
CA LEU A 51 -6.56 9.91 -2.85
C LEU A 51 -8.00 9.74 -2.33
N PRO A 52 -8.33 10.23 -1.12
CA PRO A 52 -7.42 10.64 -0.06
C PRO A 52 -6.91 9.44 0.76
N THR A 53 -5.72 9.60 1.32
CA THR A 53 -5.34 8.90 2.55
C THR A 53 -5.56 9.84 3.72
N ILE A 54 -6.30 9.42 4.73
CA ILE A 54 -6.55 10.19 5.95
C ILE A 54 -6.04 9.39 7.14
N ALA A 55 -5.08 9.96 7.87
CA ALA A 55 -4.55 9.36 9.09
C ALA A 55 -4.82 10.27 10.29
N TYR A 56 -5.14 9.66 11.42
CA TYR A 56 -5.30 10.32 12.71
C TYR A 56 -4.45 9.61 13.75
N SER A 57 -3.63 10.37 14.48
CA SER A 57 -2.79 9.85 15.56
C SER A 57 -2.71 10.86 16.71
N LYS A 58 -2.26 10.40 17.88
CA LYS A 58 -1.96 11.27 19.01
C LYS A 58 -0.53 11.00 19.51
N GLN A 59 0.32 11.98 19.27
CA GLN A 59 1.70 11.99 19.74
C GLN A 59 1.72 12.27 21.26
N PRO A 60 2.59 11.58 22.03
CA PRO A 60 2.76 11.83 23.45
C PRO A 60 3.36 13.21 23.71
N ALA A 61 3.24 13.72 24.93
CA ALA A 61 3.99 14.89 25.35
C ALA A 61 5.49 14.53 25.48
N SER A 62 6.37 15.49 25.17
CA SER A 62 7.79 15.45 25.47
C SER A 62 8.15 16.59 26.44
N GLU A 63 9.40 16.63 26.92
CA GLU A 63 9.88 17.73 27.77
C GLU A 63 9.78 19.10 27.07
N GLU A 64 9.81 19.12 25.73
CA GLU A 64 9.80 20.33 24.91
C GLU A 64 8.44 20.62 24.24
N SER A 65 7.48 19.68 24.27
CA SER A 65 6.23 19.83 23.53
C SER A 65 5.04 19.11 24.18
N PRO A 66 3.85 19.74 24.23
CA PRO A 66 2.65 19.09 24.75
C PRO A 66 2.17 17.95 23.83
N ALA A 67 1.36 17.05 24.39
CA ALA A 67 0.72 15.99 23.61
C ALA A 67 -0.10 16.60 22.46
N THR A 68 0.03 16.04 21.26
CA THR A 68 -0.48 16.67 20.04
C THR A 68 -1.30 15.68 19.23
N ARG A 69 -2.53 16.07 18.86
CA ARG A 69 -3.36 15.31 17.92
C ARG A 69 -2.98 15.70 16.50
N GLU A 70 -2.64 14.74 15.67
CA GLU A 70 -2.26 14.93 14.27
C GLU A 70 -3.36 14.37 13.38
N THR A 71 -3.64 15.07 12.28
CA THR A 71 -4.52 14.59 11.21
C THR A 71 -3.86 14.92 9.90
N ASP A 72 -3.59 13.87 9.13
CA ASP A 72 -2.85 13.96 7.88
C ASP A 72 -3.78 13.65 6.72
N PHE A 73 -3.65 14.44 5.67
CA PHE A 73 -4.33 14.25 4.40
C PHE A 73 -3.25 14.08 3.33
N SER A 74 -3.15 12.88 2.77
CA SER A 74 -2.10 12.54 1.82
C SER A 74 -2.66 12.17 0.46
N ILE A 75 -1.84 12.48 -0.55
CA ILE A 75 -2.04 12.11 -1.95
C ILE A 75 -0.75 11.47 -2.42
N ASP A 76 -0.86 10.28 -3.00
CA ASP A 76 0.30 9.54 -3.51
C ASP A 76 0.00 9.10 -4.94
N VAL A 77 0.94 9.34 -5.85
CA VAL A 77 0.86 8.91 -7.24
C VAL A 77 2.09 8.09 -7.59
N SER A 78 1.86 6.92 -8.17
CA SER A 78 2.91 6.03 -8.66
C SER A 78 2.77 5.86 -10.16
N LYS A 79 3.92 5.81 -10.85
CA LYS A 79 4.00 5.67 -12.29
C LYS A 79 5.04 4.63 -12.67
N ARG A 80 4.64 3.66 -13.49
CA ARG A 80 5.57 2.73 -14.12
C ARG A 80 6.38 3.44 -15.20
N VAL A 81 7.69 3.43 -15.02
CA VAL A 81 8.67 3.84 -16.04
C VAL A 81 8.90 2.68 -17.00
N THR A 82 9.09 1.47 -16.48
CA THR A 82 9.12 0.20 -17.23
C THR A 82 8.24 -0.83 -16.51
N GLU A 83 8.12 -2.06 -17.05
CA GLU A 83 7.39 -3.16 -16.37
C GLU A 83 7.95 -3.52 -14.99
N ASN A 84 9.23 -3.19 -14.74
CA ASN A 84 9.92 -3.52 -13.50
C ASN A 84 10.40 -2.29 -12.73
N LEU A 85 10.29 -1.07 -13.28
CA LEU A 85 10.76 0.16 -12.64
C LEU A 85 9.61 1.15 -12.50
N GLY A 86 9.35 1.61 -11.28
CA GLY A 86 8.36 2.62 -10.96
C GLY A 86 8.97 3.80 -10.22
N ILE A 87 8.31 4.96 -10.34
CA ILE A 87 8.59 6.16 -9.56
C ILE A 87 7.31 6.61 -8.87
N GLY A 88 7.43 7.19 -7.68
CA GLY A 88 6.30 7.70 -6.92
C GLY A 88 6.55 9.12 -6.42
N LEU A 89 5.47 9.86 -6.22
CA LEU A 89 5.46 11.17 -5.57
C LEU A 89 4.34 11.21 -4.53
N GLY A 90 4.65 11.73 -3.36
CA GLY A 90 3.70 11.88 -2.25
C GLY A 90 3.67 13.32 -1.73
N ALA A 91 2.49 13.78 -1.35
CA ALA A 91 2.30 15.06 -0.69
C ALA A 91 1.34 14.92 0.48
N THR A 92 1.71 15.48 1.62
CA THR A 92 0.93 15.40 2.86
C THR A 92 0.61 16.80 3.38
N TYR A 93 -0.66 17.04 3.72
CA TYR A 93 -1.09 18.21 4.48
C TYR A 93 -1.41 17.81 5.91
N LYS A 94 -0.71 18.43 6.87
CA LYS A 94 -0.80 18.12 8.29
C LYS A 94 -1.63 19.15 9.03
N ARG A 95 -2.46 18.67 9.96
CA ARG A 95 -3.16 19.49 10.95
C ARG A 95 -2.78 19.01 12.35
N LEU A 96 -1.89 19.75 12.99
CA LEU A 96 -1.41 19.50 14.35
C LEU A 96 -2.24 20.32 15.35
N ARG A 97 -2.87 19.64 16.30
CA ARG A 97 -3.63 20.24 17.40
C ARG A 97 -3.00 19.84 18.73
N PRO A 98 -2.02 20.62 19.22
CA PRO A 98 -1.52 20.50 20.58
C PRO A 98 -2.68 20.54 21.59
N ASP A 99 -2.57 19.77 22.68
CA ASP A 99 -3.50 19.88 23.81
C ASP A 99 -3.38 21.27 24.48
N GLU A 100 -2.19 21.89 24.39
CA GLU A 100 -1.92 23.26 24.83
C GLU A 100 -1.28 24.07 23.68
N GLY A 101 -1.82 25.26 23.39
CA GLY A 101 -1.33 26.15 22.34
C GLY A 101 -2.18 26.19 21.07
N GLU A 102 -1.66 26.83 20.03
CA GLU A 102 -2.40 27.03 18.78
C GLU A 102 -2.31 25.84 17.82
N THR A 103 -3.40 25.62 17.08
CA THR A 103 -3.43 24.62 15.99
C THR A 103 -2.51 25.06 14.86
N ARG A 104 -1.53 24.22 14.51
CA ARG A 104 -0.64 24.44 13.36
C ARG A 104 -1.14 23.64 12.17
N ARG A 105 -0.99 24.20 10.97
CA ARG A 105 -1.38 23.55 9.71
C ARG A 105 -0.38 23.89 8.63
N GLY A 106 -0.06 22.92 7.78
CA GLY A 106 0.90 23.13 6.71
C GLY A 106 1.11 21.89 5.86
N PHE A 107 1.84 22.07 4.77
CA PHE A 107 2.35 20.96 3.98
C PHE A 107 3.57 20.36 4.67
N ASP A 108 3.65 19.04 4.69
CA ASP A 108 4.86 18.32 5.01
C ASP A 108 5.81 18.29 3.80
N ASN A 109 6.97 17.65 3.97
CA ASN A 109 7.92 17.41 2.91
C ASN A 109 7.28 16.58 1.77
N LEU A 110 7.60 16.96 0.53
CA LEU A 110 7.31 16.13 -0.63
C LEU A 110 8.13 14.85 -0.55
N ALA A 111 7.46 13.72 -0.78
CA ALA A 111 8.10 12.42 -0.87
C ALA A 111 8.32 12.06 -2.35
N ALA A 112 9.44 11.42 -2.65
CA ALA A 112 9.70 10.81 -3.94
C ALA A 112 10.26 9.41 -3.72
N SER A 113 9.79 8.44 -4.50
CA SER A 113 10.21 7.05 -4.39
C SER A 113 10.61 6.47 -5.74
N VAL A 114 11.48 5.46 -5.70
CA VAL A 114 11.84 4.63 -6.85
C VAL A 114 11.67 3.18 -6.41
N LYS A 115 10.88 2.42 -7.15
CA LYS A 115 10.63 0.99 -6.89
C LYS A 115 11.16 0.16 -8.05
N TYR A 116 11.84 -0.95 -7.76
CA TYR A 116 12.28 -1.89 -8.79
C TYR A 116 11.90 -3.32 -8.45
N LYS A 117 11.18 -4.01 -9.34
CA LYS A 117 10.77 -5.41 -9.20
C LYS A 117 11.90 -6.33 -9.68
N PHE A 118 12.61 -6.96 -8.74
CA PHE A 118 13.73 -7.87 -9.05
C PHE A 118 13.27 -9.24 -9.56
N TYR A 119 12.20 -9.80 -9.00
CA TYR A 119 11.73 -11.14 -9.34
C TYR A 119 10.26 -11.32 -8.96
N GLN A 120 9.53 -12.06 -9.80
CA GLN A 120 8.15 -12.49 -9.59
C GLN A 120 8.01 -13.95 -10.03
N SER A 121 7.32 -14.76 -9.22
CA SER A 121 6.97 -16.14 -9.56
C SER A 121 5.48 -16.36 -9.39
N ASP A 122 4.78 -16.52 -10.51
CA ASP A 122 3.35 -16.79 -10.51
C ASP A 122 3.03 -18.22 -10.02
N ALA A 123 3.91 -19.17 -10.30
CA ALA A 123 3.75 -20.56 -9.87
C ALA A 123 3.83 -20.72 -8.34
N HIS A 124 4.60 -19.85 -7.67
CA HIS A 124 4.81 -19.89 -6.23
C HIS A 124 4.17 -18.72 -5.46
N GLU A 125 3.40 -17.87 -6.15
CA GLU A 125 2.75 -16.67 -5.58
C GLU A 125 3.77 -15.82 -4.78
N THR A 126 4.92 -15.46 -5.40
CA THR A 126 6.09 -14.85 -4.73
C THR A 126 6.67 -13.62 -5.45
N LEU A 127 7.18 -12.65 -4.68
CA LEU A 127 7.91 -11.43 -5.11
C LEU A 127 9.16 -11.20 -4.20
N LEU A 128 10.26 -10.59 -4.70
CA LEU A 128 11.55 -10.50 -3.96
C LEU A 128 12.16 -9.12 -3.66
N PHE A 129 11.71 -7.98 -4.20
CA PHE A 129 12.25 -6.67 -3.74
C PHE A 129 11.60 -6.26 -2.42
N PHE A 130 10.27 -6.29 -2.45
CA PHE A 130 9.40 -6.58 -1.33
C PHE A 130 9.32 -8.11 -1.24
N PHE A 131 9.46 -8.69 -0.05
CA PHE A 131 9.21 -10.12 0.07
C PHE A 131 7.70 -10.33 0.19
N GLY A 132 7.14 -11.12 -0.71
CA GLY A 132 5.73 -11.51 -0.67
C GLY A 132 5.62 -13.02 -0.83
N LYS A 133 4.87 -13.69 0.03
CA LYS A 133 4.59 -15.13 -0.08
C LYS A 133 3.13 -15.41 0.26
N GLY A 134 2.38 -15.85 -0.74
CA GLY A 134 1.08 -16.49 -0.55
C GLY A 134 1.24 -17.95 -0.13
N PHE A 135 0.29 -18.48 0.65
CA PHE A 135 0.31 -19.88 1.11
C PHE A 135 -0.53 -20.82 0.22
N GLY A 136 -0.79 -20.44 -1.04
CA GLY A 136 -1.62 -21.21 -1.98
C GLY A 136 -1.16 -22.64 -2.26
N ASP A 137 0.13 -22.91 -2.08
CA ASP A 137 0.83 -24.18 -2.30
C ASP A 137 0.72 -25.19 -1.15
N LEU A 138 0.09 -24.81 -0.03
CA LEU A 138 -0.10 -25.71 1.11
C LEU A 138 -0.97 -26.95 0.76
N PRO A 139 -0.78 -28.10 1.44
CA PRO A 139 -1.55 -29.32 1.17
C PRO A 139 -3.03 -29.17 1.54
N ALA A 140 -3.89 -30.08 1.07
CA ALA A 140 -5.34 -29.94 1.15
C ALA A 140 -5.88 -29.95 2.60
N GLU A 141 -5.16 -30.60 3.50
CA GLU A 141 -5.45 -30.65 4.94
C GLU A 141 -5.33 -29.27 5.59
N ALA A 142 -4.45 -28.42 5.03
CA ALA A 142 -4.21 -27.05 5.48
C ALA A 142 -4.93 -26.01 4.59
N LYS A 143 -6.01 -26.40 3.89
CA LYS A 143 -6.69 -25.55 2.89
C LYS A 143 -7.07 -24.15 3.40
N PHE A 144 -7.48 -24.00 4.66
CA PHE A 144 -7.85 -22.70 5.23
C PHE A 144 -6.65 -21.83 5.60
N LEU A 145 -5.44 -22.35 5.53
CA LEU A 145 -4.23 -21.55 5.64
C LEU A 145 -3.80 -20.97 4.28
N ARG A 146 -4.28 -21.55 3.17
CA ARG A 146 -3.95 -21.08 1.82
C ARG A 146 -4.29 -19.61 1.56
N PRO A 147 -5.39 -19.04 2.08
CA PRO A 147 -5.70 -17.63 1.88
C PRO A 147 -4.75 -16.66 2.61
N PHE A 148 -3.88 -17.14 3.51
CA PHE A 148 -2.88 -16.28 4.12
C PHE A 148 -1.79 -15.87 3.14
N ALA A 149 -1.34 -14.63 3.28
CA ALA A 149 -0.12 -14.13 2.68
C ALA A 149 0.68 -13.31 3.69
N VAL A 150 1.99 -13.25 3.47
CA VAL A 150 2.88 -12.33 4.16
C VAL A 150 3.59 -11.49 3.13
N THR A 151 3.52 -10.16 3.28
CA THR A 151 4.26 -9.18 2.49
C THR A 151 5.17 -8.38 3.41
N GLY A 152 6.23 -7.78 2.89
CA GLY A 152 7.08 -6.92 3.71
C GLY A 152 8.24 -6.27 2.97
N LEU A 153 8.84 -5.32 3.69
CA LEU A 153 9.86 -4.41 3.18
C LEU A 153 10.94 -4.18 4.23
N VAL A 154 12.14 -3.88 3.76
CA VAL A 154 13.26 -3.36 4.56
C VAL A 154 13.92 -2.25 3.77
N GLY A 155 14.16 -1.11 4.40
CA GLY A 155 14.73 0.08 3.79
C GLY A 155 15.56 0.89 4.78
N VAL A 156 16.28 1.89 4.27
CA VAL A 156 17.07 2.80 5.09
C VAL A 156 16.57 4.23 4.88
N GLY A 157 16.11 4.86 5.94
CA GLY A 157 15.76 6.28 5.98
C GLY A 157 17.02 7.14 6.10
N ILE A 158 17.23 8.02 5.12
CA ILE A 158 18.35 8.96 5.09
C ILE A 158 17.81 10.37 5.28
N PRO A 159 18.14 11.06 6.38
CA PRO A 159 17.63 12.40 6.62
C PRO A 159 18.27 13.41 5.67
N SER A 160 17.48 14.38 5.19
CA SER A 160 17.96 15.45 4.31
C SER A 160 19.00 16.37 4.96
N ARG A 161 19.00 16.43 6.29
CA ARG A 161 19.98 17.15 7.11
C ARG A 161 20.38 16.32 8.31
N ALA A 162 21.66 16.40 8.69
CA ALA A 162 22.19 15.62 9.81
C ALA A 162 21.82 16.15 11.20
N GLY A 163 21.21 17.32 11.25
CA GLY A 163 20.69 17.94 12.46
C GLY A 163 20.17 19.34 12.18
N THR A 164 19.44 19.87 13.15
CA THR A 164 18.91 21.23 13.15
C THR A 164 19.40 21.93 14.40
N THR A 165 19.87 23.16 14.26
CA THR A 165 20.23 24.00 15.40
C THR A 165 19.17 25.09 15.53
N THR A 166 18.53 25.14 16.69
CA THR A 166 17.58 26.19 17.04
C THR A 166 18.18 27.04 18.16
N VAL A 167 17.89 28.33 18.12
CA VAL A 167 18.24 29.29 19.16
C VAL A 167 16.92 29.66 19.82
N ASN A 168 16.79 29.44 21.13
CA ASN A 168 15.60 29.88 21.86
C ASN A 168 15.64 31.41 22.09
N ASP A 169 14.54 31.98 22.59
CA ASP A 169 14.43 33.43 22.85
C ASP A 169 15.44 33.94 23.91
N GLU A 170 16.09 33.04 24.63
CA GLU A 170 17.11 33.30 25.67
C GLU A 170 18.54 33.20 25.14
N GLY A 171 18.71 32.88 23.85
CA GLY A 171 20.01 32.76 23.18
C GLY A 171 20.72 31.42 23.39
N GLU A 172 20.04 30.43 23.98
CA GLU A 172 20.55 29.07 24.15
C GLU A 172 20.43 28.29 22.83
N LEU A 173 21.51 27.58 22.48
CA LEU A 173 21.60 26.75 21.29
C LEU A 173 21.16 25.33 21.64
N SER A 174 20.06 24.85 21.07
CA SER A 174 19.74 23.43 21.05
C SER A 174 20.09 22.83 19.69
N VAL A 175 20.72 21.66 19.72
CA VAL A 175 21.14 20.94 18.50
C VAL A 175 20.40 19.61 18.47
N GLU A 176 19.38 19.53 17.65
CA GLU A 176 18.68 18.29 17.34
C GLU A 176 19.48 17.51 16.28
N ARG A 177 19.75 16.23 16.51
CA ARG A 177 20.42 15.36 15.54
C ARG A 177 19.39 14.45 14.89
N HIS A 178 19.36 14.42 13.57
CA HIS A 178 18.44 13.53 12.84
C HIS A 178 19.17 12.23 12.52
N PRO A 179 18.80 11.07 13.07
CA PRO A 179 19.49 9.81 12.80
C PRO A 179 19.17 9.25 11.42
N HIS A 180 20.02 8.35 10.92
CA HIS A 180 19.57 7.37 9.92
C HIS A 180 18.66 6.35 10.59
N THR A 181 17.69 5.83 9.85
CA THR A 181 16.75 4.82 10.35
C THR A 181 16.77 3.58 9.47
N LEU A 182 16.63 2.41 10.10
CA LEU A 182 16.26 1.18 9.41
C LEU A 182 14.74 1.09 9.46
N GLU A 183 14.11 1.29 8.31
CA GLU A 183 12.69 1.07 8.12
C GLU A 183 12.45 -0.40 7.81
N TRP A 184 11.57 -1.05 8.54
CA TRP A 184 11.19 -2.42 8.25
C TRP A 184 9.72 -2.63 8.57
N GLY A 185 9.07 -3.45 7.77
CA GLY A 185 7.68 -3.75 7.98
C GLY A 185 7.23 -4.99 7.26
N PHE A 186 6.12 -5.54 7.72
CA PHE A 186 5.47 -6.66 7.06
C PHE A 186 3.97 -6.65 7.35
N ALA A 187 3.19 -7.20 6.45
CA ALA A 187 1.76 -7.39 6.64
C ALA A 187 1.42 -8.89 6.59
N ILE A 188 0.43 -9.26 7.39
CA ILE A 188 -0.21 -10.57 7.32
C ILE A 188 -1.63 -10.36 6.82
N GLU A 189 -1.98 -11.02 5.73
CA GLU A 189 -3.24 -10.83 5.03
C GLU A 189 -4.01 -12.14 4.97
N TYR A 190 -5.35 -12.07 5.00
CA TYR A 190 -6.22 -13.21 4.74
C TYR A 190 -7.20 -12.90 3.61
N SER A 191 -6.96 -13.43 2.41
CA SER A 191 -7.78 -13.07 1.24
C SER A 191 -9.09 -13.87 1.16
N LEU A 192 -10.22 -13.25 1.53
CA LEU A 192 -11.54 -13.86 1.32
C LEU A 192 -11.88 -14.08 -0.16
N PRO A 193 -11.51 -13.19 -1.11
CA PRO A 193 -11.61 -13.49 -2.54
C PRO A 193 -10.90 -14.79 -2.92
N TYR A 194 -9.68 -14.99 -2.44
CA TYR A 194 -8.90 -16.19 -2.72
C TYR A 194 -9.54 -17.43 -2.10
N LEU A 195 -9.99 -17.33 -0.85
CA LEU A 195 -10.72 -18.40 -0.17
C LEU A 195 -11.90 -18.87 -1.03
N GLN A 196 -12.77 -17.96 -1.47
CA GLN A 196 -13.97 -18.35 -2.20
C GLN A 196 -13.70 -18.84 -3.62
N ALA A 197 -12.74 -18.24 -4.32
CA ALA A 197 -12.46 -18.56 -5.72
C ALA A 197 -11.60 -19.82 -5.90
N PHE A 198 -10.65 -20.07 -4.99
CA PHE A 198 -9.58 -21.05 -5.22
C PHE A 198 -9.42 -22.11 -4.13
N VAL A 199 -10.06 -21.94 -2.97
CA VAL A 199 -9.98 -22.90 -1.87
C VAL A 199 -11.31 -23.59 -1.65
N GLN A 200 -12.33 -22.83 -1.25
CA GLN A 200 -13.69 -23.27 -1.03
C GLN A 200 -14.62 -22.06 -0.94
N ASP A 201 -15.68 -22.05 -1.74
CA ASP A 201 -16.77 -21.11 -1.56
C ASP A 201 -17.48 -21.36 -0.22
N VAL A 202 -17.43 -20.37 0.67
CA VAL A 202 -18.05 -20.41 2.00
C VAL A 202 -19.37 -19.63 2.04
N GLY A 203 -19.83 -19.11 0.91
CA GLY A 203 -21.12 -18.43 0.76
C GLY A 203 -21.12 -16.99 1.26
N LEU A 204 -19.96 -16.35 1.40
CA LEU A 204 -19.88 -14.91 1.69
C LEU A 204 -20.40 -14.13 0.49
N ARG A 205 -21.32 -13.20 0.76
CA ARG A 205 -21.90 -12.30 -0.24
C ARG A 205 -21.17 -10.97 -0.24
N GLU A 206 -21.44 -10.16 -1.26
CA GLU A 206 -21.02 -8.76 -1.26
C GLU A 206 -21.64 -8.03 -0.05
N PRO A 207 -20.88 -7.13 0.61
CA PRO A 207 -19.51 -6.72 0.26
C PRO A 207 -18.39 -7.60 0.84
N PHE A 208 -18.69 -8.59 1.68
CA PHE A 208 -17.72 -9.36 2.47
C PHE A 208 -16.85 -10.32 1.66
N ASN A 209 -17.35 -10.80 0.52
CA ASN A 209 -16.57 -11.65 -0.40
C ASN A 209 -15.33 -10.99 -1.00
N ARG A 210 -15.21 -9.66 -0.84
CA ARG A 210 -14.11 -8.83 -1.34
C ARG A 210 -13.23 -8.25 -0.24
N MET A 211 -13.47 -8.64 1.01
CA MET A 211 -12.68 -8.17 2.14
C MET A 211 -11.41 -8.99 2.35
N ILE A 212 -10.35 -8.32 2.77
CA ILE A 212 -9.05 -8.87 3.10
C ILE A 212 -8.72 -8.31 4.48
N PRO A 213 -8.98 -9.05 5.57
CA PRO A 213 -8.43 -8.72 6.86
C PRO A 213 -6.90 -8.69 6.79
N VAL A 214 -6.31 -7.66 7.39
CA VAL A 214 -4.87 -7.43 7.37
C VAL A 214 -4.39 -7.00 8.75
N VAL A 215 -3.14 -7.35 9.08
CA VAL A 215 -2.40 -6.75 10.18
C VAL A 215 -1.04 -6.32 9.65
N GLU A 216 -0.81 -5.01 9.63
CA GLU A 216 0.47 -4.43 9.21
C GLU A 216 1.36 -4.13 10.41
N PHE A 217 2.66 -4.32 10.25
CA PHE A 217 3.69 -3.96 11.21
C PHE A 217 4.60 -2.98 10.52
N ALA A 218 4.59 -1.71 10.95
CA ALA A 218 5.40 -0.65 10.38
C ALA A 218 6.37 -0.15 11.45
N MET A 219 7.67 -0.38 11.26
CA MET A 219 8.69 -0.16 12.28
C MET A 219 9.85 0.66 11.74
N SER A 220 10.37 1.54 12.58
CA SER A 220 11.56 2.35 12.32
C SER A 220 12.55 2.18 13.47
N THR A 221 13.80 1.86 13.16
CA THR A 221 14.85 1.67 14.16
C THR A 221 15.97 2.67 13.94
N ALA A 222 16.26 3.49 14.95
CA ALA A 222 17.37 4.44 14.88
C ALA A 222 18.72 3.71 14.81
N LEU A 223 19.58 4.12 13.86
CA LEU A 223 20.85 3.46 13.58
C LEU A 223 22.06 4.20 14.17
N ASP A 224 21.99 5.52 14.33
CA ASP A 224 23.15 6.32 14.71
C ASP A 224 22.80 7.64 15.43
N ARG A 225 23.81 8.50 15.61
CA ARG A 225 23.71 9.88 16.14
C ARG A 225 23.10 9.98 17.54
N GLY A 226 23.34 8.95 18.36
CA GLY A 226 22.90 8.91 19.77
C GLY A 226 21.43 8.55 19.95
N ALA A 227 20.66 8.42 18.85
CA ALA A 227 19.32 7.88 18.88
C ALA A 227 19.38 6.35 18.97
N SER A 228 18.43 5.75 19.69
CA SER A 228 18.38 4.30 19.87
C SER A 228 16.97 3.77 20.07
N GLY A 229 16.77 2.51 19.73
CA GLY A 229 15.51 1.80 19.88
C GLY A 229 14.61 1.86 18.64
N THR A 230 13.53 1.10 18.72
CA THR A 230 12.55 0.93 17.64
C THR A 230 11.26 1.63 18.03
N THR A 231 10.71 2.40 17.09
CA THR A 231 9.34 2.92 17.12
C THR A 231 8.54 2.32 15.99
N GLY A 232 7.21 2.42 16.05
CA GLY A 232 6.36 1.84 15.03
C GLY A 232 4.94 1.56 15.52
N THR A 233 4.19 0.91 14.67
CA THR A 233 2.78 0.59 14.92
C THR A 233 2.44 -0.83 14.47
N VAL A 234 1.40 -1.39 15.08
CA VAL A 234 0.71 -2.59 14.61
C VAL A 234 -0.68 -2.18 14.20
N ASN A 235 -1.04 -2.47 12.95
CA ASN A 235 -2.23 -1.90 12.33
C ASN A 235 -3.17 -3.01 11.86
N PRO A 236 -4.06 -3.49 12.73
CA PRO A 236 -5.11 -4.38 12.30
C PRO A 236 -6.18 -3.60 11.53
N GLY A 237 -6.63 -4.16 10.41
CA GLY A 237 -7.61 -3.50 9.56
C GLY A 237 -8.28 -4.43 8.57
N ILE A 238 -9.06 -3.80 7.69
CA ILE A 238 -9.78 -4.47 6.61
C ILE A 238 -9.57 -3.66 5.34
N ILE A 239 -9.15 -4.36 4.30
CA ILE A 239 -9.11 -3.88 2.95
C ILE A 239 -10.30 -4.48 2.19
N TRP A 240 -11.00 -3.67 1.40
CA TRP A 240 -11.97 -4.12 0.42
C TRP A 240 -11.41 -3.88 -0.98
N ALA A 241 -11.22 -4.94 -1.74
CA ALA A 241 -10.63 -4.89 -3.08
C ALA A 241 -11.71 -5.00 -4.16
N GLY A 242 -11.92 -3.90 -4.87
CA GLY A 242 -12.77 -3.84 -6.06
C GLY A 242 -11.97 -4.10 -7.35
N GLN A 243 -12.65 -3.94 -8.48
CA GLN A 243 -11.99 -4.06 -9.79
C GLN A 243 -11.14 -2.83 -10.14
N TYR A 244 -11.53 -1.64 -9.65
CA TYR A 244 -10.91 -0.37 -10.03
C TYR A 244 -10.40 0.43 -8.83
N VAL A 245 -10.91 0.10 -7.65
CA VAL A 245 -10.64 0.82 -6.42
C VAL A 245 -10.46 -0.13 -5.27
N GLN A 246 -9.65 0.29 -4.32
CA GLN A 246 -9.48 -0.33 -3.03
C GLN A 246 -9.87 0.67 -1.94
N LEU A 247 -10.63 0.17 -0.96
CA LEU A 247 -10.99 0.91 0.24
C LEU A 247 -10.36 0.21 1.43
N ALA A 248 -9.72 0.97 2.31
CA ALA A 248 -9.06 0.38 3.47
C ALA A 248 -9.26 1.23 4.72
N VAL A 249 -9.32 0.55 5.86
CA VAL A 249 -9.35 1.18 7.18
C VAL A 249 -8.60 0.31 8.19
N GLU A 250 -7.74 0.94 8.98
CA GLU A 250 -6.93 0.26 9.99
C GLU A 250 -6.92 1.07 11.29
N ALA A 251 -6.87 0.36 12.41
CA ALA A 251 -6.44 0.96 13.67
C ALA A 251 -4.92 1.16 13.62
N VAL A 252 -4.42 2.23 14.23
CA VAL A 252 -2.97 2.48 14.31
C VAL A 252 -2.55 2.34 15.76
N ILE A 253 -1.98 1.19 16.14
CA ILE A 253 -1.65 0.88 17.54
C ILE A 253 -0.15 1.08 17.76
N PRO A 254 0.26 2.08 18.56
CA PRO A 254 1.67 2.31 18.85
C PRO A 254 2.30 1.12 19.59
N VAL A 255 3.50 0.70 19.18
CA VAL A 255 4.20 -0.45 19.80
C VAL A 255 4.83 -0.11 21.15
N ASN A 256 5.03 1.19 21.42
CA ASN A 256 5.55 1.70 22.68
C ASN A 256 5.20 3.18 22.89
N SER A 257 5.47 3.70 24.08
CA SER A 257 5.19 5.08 24.47
C SER A 257 5.92 6.13 23.62
N ARG A 258 7.03 5.78 22.96
CA ARG A 258 7.75 6.67 22.03
C ARG A 258 7.06 6.76 20.67
N SER A 259 6.29 5.75 20.30
CA SER A 259 5.57 5.70 19.02
C SER A 259 4.20 6.37 19.09
N GLY A 260 3.64 6.52 20.29
CA GLY A 260 2.30 7.06 20.48
C GLY A 260 1.76 6.72 21.86
N SER A 261 0.81 7.51 22.33
CA SER A 261 0.15 7.28 23.63
C SER A 261 -1.28 6.76 23.49
N HIS A 262 -1.84 6.76 22.28
CA HIS A 262 -3.23 6.39 22.00
C HIS A 262 -3.33 5.63 20.67
N VAL A 263 -4.38 4.83 20.54
CA VAL A 263 -4.74 4.18 19.28
C VAL A 263 -5.29 5.23 18.31
N GLY A 264 -4.66 5.32 17.15
CA GLY A 264 -5.08 6.13 16.02
C GLY A 264 -5.90 5.32 15.01
N TRP A 265 -6.15 5.91 13.84
CA TRP A 265 -6.74 5.21 12.70
C TRP A 265 -6.23 5.80 11.39
N ILE A 266 -6.24 4.98 10.35
CA ILE A 266 -5.94 5.39 8.98
C ILE A 266 -7.02 4.83 8.05
N ALA A 267 -7.40 5.61 7.04
CA ALA A 267 -8.32 5.18 6.00
C ALA A 267 -7.82 5.68 4.64
N GLN A 268 -8.00 4.85 3.61
CA GLN A 268 -7.51 5.16 2.27
C GLN A 268 -8.52 4.76 1.20
N LEU A 269 -8.64 5.63 0.20
CA LEU A 269 -9.20 5.30 -1.10
C LEU A 269 -8.07 5.26 -2.13
N HIS A 270 -7.90 4.11 -2.75
CA HIS A 270 -6.83 3.82 -3.69
C HIS A 270 -7.41 3.42 -5.06
N PHE A 271 -6.81 3.91 -6.14
CA PHE A 271 -7.25 3.72 -7.52
C PHE A 271 -6.16 3.01 -8.33
N PHE A 272 -6.53 1.91 -8.96
CA PHE A 272 -5.67 1.17 -9.89
C PHE A 272 -5.72 1.84 -11.27
N LEU A 273 -4.75 2.71 -11.59
CA LEU A 273 -4.78 3.53 -12.81
C LEU A 273 -4.52 2.71 -14.07
N ASP A 274 -3.77 1.62 -13.94
CA ASP A 274 -3.60 0.61 -14.97
C ASP A 274 -4.90 -0.10 -15.35
N ASP A 275 -5.78 -0.38 -14.40
CA ASP A 275 -7.08 -0.97 -14.69
C ASP A 275 -8.14 0.06 -15.13
N LEU A 276 -8.10 1.29 -14.59
CA LEU A 276 -9.01 2.37 -14.98
C LEU A 276 -8.70 2.96 -16.35
N PHE A 277 -7.42 3.07 -16.69
CA PHE A 277 -6.93 3.77 -17.87
C PHE A 277 -5.83 2.98 -18.62
N PRO A 278 -6.08 1.70 -18.99
CA PRO A 278 -5.06 0.78 -19.49
C PRO A 278 -4.37 1.24 -20.78
N THR A 279 -5.04 2.09 -21.57
CA THR A 279 -4.53 2.57 -22.86
C THR A 279 -3.90 3.96 -22.80
N THR A 280 -3.98 4.67 -21.66
CA THR A 280 -3.50 6.05 -21.54
C THR A 280 -2.46 6.20 -20.42
N ILE A 281 -2.87 6.64 -19.24
CA ILE A 281 -1.99 6.88 -18.09
C ILE A 281 -1.68 5.61 -17.30
N GLY A 282 -2.37 4.51 -17.57
CA GLY A 282 -2.19 3.23 -16.91
C GLY A 282 -1.14 2.32 -17.52
N ARG A 283 -0.46 2.74 -18.62
CA ARG A 283 0.61 1.96 -19.26
C ARG A 283 2.00 2.46 -18.85
N PRO A 284 3.03 1.59 -18.83
CA PRO A 284 4.41 2.02 -18.61
C PRO A 284 4.85 3.11 -19.61
N ILE A 285 5.69 4.05 -19.16
CA ILE A 285 6.21 5.14 -20.00
C ILE A 285 7.09 4.58 -21.13
N LEU A 286 7.93 3.60 -20.81
CA LEU A 286 8.82 2.93 -21.76
C LEU A 286 8.37 1.48 -21.94
N ALA A 287 8.20 1.07 -23.19
CA ALA A 287 8.02 -0.34 -23.52
C ALA A 287 9.37 -1.08 -23.34
N ASN A 288 9.36 -2.25 -22.73
CA ASN A 288 10.54 -3.10 -22.68
C ASN A 288 10.82 -3.65 -24.10
N GLU A 289 11.86 -3.16 -24.77
CA GLU A 289 12.44 -3.81 -25.97
C GLU A 289 13.46 -4.91 -25.63
N PHE A 290 13.69 -5.21 -24.36
CA PHE A 290 14.67 -6.21 -23.91
C PHE A 290 13.97 -7.39 -23.23
N GLY A 291 13.48 -8.34 -24.02
CA GLY A 291 12.89 -9.59 -23.53
C GLY A 291 12.38 -10.49 -24.64
N LYS A 292 13.29 -11.04 -25.46
CA LYS A 292 13.10 -12.33 -26.12
C LYS A 292 13.93 -13.37 -25.38
#